data_AF-A0A6G0URF9-F1
#
_entry.id   AF-A0A6G0URF9-F1
#
_cell.length_a   1.000
_cell.length_b   1.000
_cell.length_c   1.000
_cell.angle_alpha   90.00
_cell.angle_beta   90.00
_cell.angle_gamma   90.00
#
_symmetry.space_group_name_H-M   'P 1'
#
loop_
_entity.id
_entity.type
_entity.pdbx_description
1 polymer ?
#
loop_
_entity_poly.entity_id
_entity_poly.type
_entity_poly.pdbx_seq_one_letter_code
_entity_poly.pdbx_strand_id
1 'polypeptide(L)'
;MSVAADSENPDVVKSDAWLNVDPALPTTLISMGANFIISNMFVYGFTGNAKMAYLAGVLTVPISLFTCVSAAITLDVVFSDFQAQSQGPPIPVPFTSKLTQQLQPGQTLFIHGRINDNANEFQVNLLSGTPTINPSQGAVGLHIDARFSEGKFVFNTLQGGQWGKEERESLVFQKGQEFDLRIRALDDKFEILANHKEIHEYTYRIPLNTIDFLNINGDITLSGVHWGGRYFKLPFNTQFPAGHLNPGDRILLYGMPTGKQFQVNLLGQNGDILFHFNPRFNENAVVRNSSVGGTWGNEEREGGFPFKKDTAFDLIIVNEPYSIQIFIDNERFGTFAHRTSNPAFDYAGITVDGDLELTGLEFSHS
;
A
#
# COMPACT_ATOMS: atom_id res chain seq x y z
N MET A 1 -4.80 10.52 -67.72
CA MET A 1 -5.90 10.59 -66.74
C MET A 1 -5.41 9.79 -65.53
N SER A 2 -4.73 10.42 -64.57
CA SER A 2 -5.32 11.19 -63.44
C SER A 2 -5.97 10.21 -62.44
N VAL A 3 -5.67 10.12 -61.14
CA VAL A 3 -4.98 10.97 -60.17
C VAL A 3 -4.48 10.05 -59.04
N ALA A 4 -3.35 10.37 -58.41
CA ALA A 4 -2.87 9.76 -57.16
C ALA A 4 -3.66 10.29 -55.95
N ALA A 5 -3.93 9.46 -54.95
CA ALA A 5 -4.42 9.91 -53.66
C ALA A 5 -3.64 9.21 -52.52
N ASP A 6 -2.68 9.97 -52.01
CA ASP A 6 -2.19 10.16 -50.65
C ASP A 6 -2.40 9.08 -49.57
N SER A 7 -1.25 8.68 -49.02
CA SER A 7 -1.05 8.20 -47.65
C SER A 7 -1.24 9.34 -46.65
N GLU A 8 -2.21 9.24 -45.74
CA GLU A 8 -2.17 9.80 -44.36
C GLU A 8 -3.55 9.64 -43.68
N ASN A 9 -3.87 8.42 -43.20
CA ASN A 9 -4.62 8.20 -41.97
C ASN A 9 -4.65 6.69 -41.65
N PRO A 10 -4.14 6.21 -40.50
CA PRO A 10 -4.54 4.88 -40.05
C PRO A 10 -6.03 4.89 -39.70
N ASP A 11 -6.71 3.75 -39.91
CA ASP A 11 -8.10 3.57 -39.52
C ASP A 11 -8.29 4.00 -38.06
N VAL A 12 -9.23 4.93 -37.85
CA VAL A 12 -9.69 5.28 -36.50
C VAL A 12 -10.35 4.03 -35.94
N VAL A 13 -9.57 3.23 -35.20
CA VAL A 13 -10.14 2.33 -34.20
C VAL A 13 -10.90 3.25 -33.26
N LYS A 14 -12.23 3.26 -33.39
CA LYS A 14 -13.09 3.83 -32.36
C LYS A 14 -12.68 3.12 -31.09
N SER A 15 -11.98 3.84 -30.20
CA SER A 15 -11.88 3.40 -28.83
C SER A 15 -13.32 3.27 -28.37
N ASP A 16 -13.72 2.06 -28.04
CA ASP A 16 -14.86 1.85 -27.18
C ASP A 16 -14.46 2.43 -25.82
N ALA A 17 -14.51 3.76 -25.73
CA ALA A 17 -14.66 4.50 -24.51
C ALA A 17 -16.06 4.18 -23.99
N TRP A 18 -16.25 2.92 -23.58
CA TRP A 18 -17.14 2.61 -22.49
C TRP A 18 -16.71 3.54 -21.39
N LEU A 19 -17.63 4.45 -21.03
CA LEU A 19 -17.50 5.35 -19.90
C LEU A 19 -16.75 4.60 -18.79
N ASN A 20 -15.57 5.10 -18.41
CA ASN A 20 -15.09 4.88 -17.05
C ASN A 20 -16.15 5.53 -16.17
N VAL A 21 -17.18 4.76 -15.88
CA VAL A 21 -18.24 5.13 -14.97
C VAL A 21 -17.53 5.37 -13.66
N ASP A 22 -17.54 6.62 -13.20
CA ASP A 22 -17.05 7.00 -11.89
C ASP A 22 -17.52 5.94 -10.87
N PRO A 23 -16.63 5.31 -10.10
CA PRO A 23 -17.02 4.30 -9.11
C PRO A 23 -18.06 4.82 -8.10
N ALA A 24 -18.23 6.15 -7.97
CA ALA A 24 -19.29 6.77 -7.20
C ALA A 24 -20.67 6.82 -7.91
N LEU A 25 -20.73 6.69 -9.25
CA LEU A 25 -21.99 6.79 -10.01
C LEU A 25 -23.01 5.69 -9.64
N PRO A 26 -22.65 4.39 -9.55
CA PRO A 26 -23.59 3.35 -9.16
C PRO A 26 -24.12 3.58 -7.74
N THR A 27 -23.23 3.95 -6.81
CA THR A 27 -23.56 4.22 -5.40
C THR A 27 -24.47 5.43 -5.26
N THR A 28 -24.23 6.49 -6.04
CA THR A 28 -25.06 7.70 -6.10
C THR A 28 -26.45 7.39 -6.62
N LEU A 29 -26.56 6.60 -7.70
CA LEU A 29 -27.85 6.20 -8.27
C LEU A 29 -28.66 5.31 -7.32
N ILE A 30 -28.00 4.36 -6.63
CA ILE A 30 -28.63 3.51 -5.63
C ILE A 30 -29.12 4.35 -4.44
N SER A 31 -28.30 5.26 -3.93
CA SER A 31 -28.66 6.16 -2.82
C SER A 31 -29.84 7.07 -3.18
N MET A 32 -29.84 7.68 -4.37
CA MET A 32 -30.94 8.49 -4.87
C MET A 32 -32.24 7.67 -4.99
N GLY A 33 -32.17 6.46 -5.53
CA GLY A 33 -33.33 5.56 -5.65
C GLY A 33 -33.89 5.14 -4.28
N ALA A 34 -33.01 4.74 -3.35
CA ALA A 34 -33.40 4.35 -2.00
C ALA A 34 -34.04 5.51 -1.22
N ASN A 35 -33.42 6.69 -1.22
CA ASN A 35 -33.95 7.87 -0.54
C ASN A 35 -35.28 8.34 -1.13
N PHE A 36 -35.43 8.28 -2.45
CA PHE A 36 -36.69 8.58 -3.12
C PHE A 36 -37.79 7.62 -2.66
N ILE A 37 -37.53 6.31 -2.63
CA ILE A 37 -38.51 5.29 -2.21
C ILE A 37 -38.88 5.46 -0.73
N ILE A 38 -37.88 5.58 0.16
CA ILE A 38 -38.09 5.71 1.60
C ILE A 38 -38.89 6.99 1.92
N SER A 39 -38.56 8.11 1.28
CA SER A 39 -39.27 9.37 1.50
C SER A 39 -40.71 9.31 1.01
N ASN A 40 -40.95 8.65 -0.13
CA ASN A 40 -42.31 8.39 -0.62
C ASN A 40 -43.11 7.54 0.38
N MET A 41 -42.54 6.43 0.85
CA MET A 41 -43.21 5.53 1.79
C MET A 41 -43.54 6.23 3.11
N PHE A 42 -42.60 7.01 3.66
CA PHE A 42 -42.77 7.72 4.91
C PHE A 42 -43.86 8.80 4.82
N VAL A 43 -43.80 9.68 3.82
CA VAL A 43 -44.76 10.77 3.67
C VAL A 43 -46.15 10.23 3.29
N TYR A 44 -46.23 9.18 2.48
CA TYR A 44 -47.51 8.51 2.21
C TYR A 44 -48.11 7.90 3.48
N GLY A 45 -47.30 7.25 4.33
CA GLY A 45 -47.76 6.67 5.59
C GLY A 45 -48.41 7.67 6.54
N PHE A 46 -47.91 8.91 6.60
CA PHE A 46 -48.49 9.96 7.44
C PHE A 46 -49.65 10.72 6.80
N THR A 47 -49.63 10.91 5.47
CA THR A 47 -50.56 11.83 4.79
C THR A 47 -51.66 11.11 4.01
N GLY A 48 -51.49 9.84 3.68
CA GLY A 48 -52.35 9.09 2.76
C GLY A 48 -52.38 9.66 1.32
N ASN A 49 -51.56 10.67 1.03
CA ASN A 49 -51.64 11.45 -0.20
C ASN A 49 -50.44 11.17 -1.10
N ALA A 50 -50.67 10.39 -2.15
CA ALA A 50 -49.63 9.99 -3.11
C ALA A 50 -48.95 11.16 -3.82
N LYS A 51 -49.67 12.28 -4.05
CA LYS A 51 -49.08 13.47 -4.68
C LYS A 51 -48.07 14.16 -3.76
N MET A 52 -48.38 14.25 -2.47
CA MET A 52 -47.48 14.82 -1.47
C MET A 52 -46.26 13.94 -1.23
N ALA A 53 -46.45 12.62 -1.22
CA ALA A 53 -45.35 11.65 -1.13
C ALA A 53 -44.37 11.75 -2.29
N TYR A 54 -44.90 11.84 -3.52
CA TYR A 54 -44.09 12.00 -4.72
C TYR A 54 -43.29 13.31 -4.71
N LEU A 55 -43.93 14.43 -4.35
CA LEU A 55 -43.26 15.73 -4.24
C LEU A 55 -42.13 15.70 -3.20
N ALA A 56 -42.36 15.07 -2.04
CA ALA A 56 -41.33 14.91 -1.02
C ALA A 56 -40.17 14.04 -1.53
N GLY A 57 -40.46 12.93 -2.21
CA GLY A 57 -39.44 12.09 -2.84
C GLY A 57 -38.57 12.86 -3.83
N VAL A 58 -39.17 13.63 -4.74
CA VAL A 58 -38.44 14.45 -5.72
C VAL A 58 -37.55 15.48 -5.02
N LEU A 59 -38.01 16.09 -3.92
CA LEU A 59 -37.21 17.06 -3.15
C LEU A 59 -35.98 16.44 -2.46
N THR A 60 -35.97 15.13 -2.20
CA THR A 60 -34.81 14.45 -1.60
C THR A 60 -33.72 14.09 -2.60
N VAL A 61 -34.02 14.08 -3.90
CA VAL A 61 -33.06 13.72 -4.94
C VAL A 61 -31.89 14.70 -5.01
N PRO A 62 -32.10 16.05 -5.04
CA PRO A 62 -31.00 17.02 -5.00
C PRO A 62 -30.15 16.94 -3.73
N ILE A 63 -30.78 16.68 -2.58
CA ILE A 63 -30.09 16.54 -1.29
C ILE A 63 -29.19 15.30 -1.33
N SER A 64 -29.71 14.17 -1.84
CA SER A 64 -28.95 12.93 -1.99
C SER A 64 -27.76 13.12 -2.93
N LEU A 65 -27.97 13.79 -4.07
CA LEU A 65 -26.90 14.14 -5.00
C LEU A 65 -25.83 15.01 -4.33
N PHE A 66 -26.24 16.06 -3.61
CA PHE A 66 -25.32 16.93 -2.89
C PHE A 66 -24.51 16.16 -1.83
N THR A 67 -25.14 15.28 -1.06
CA THR A 67 -24.44 14.47 -0.04
C THR A 67 -23.45 13.48 -0.65
N CYS A 68 -23.80 12.83 -1.77
CA CYS A 68 -22.89 11.90 -2.45
C CYS A 68 -21.69 12.64 -3.06
N VAL A 69 -21.93 13.79 -3.70
CA VAL A 69 -20.88 14.64 -4.26
C VAL A 69 -19.99 15.22 -3.16
N SER A 70 -20.57 15.68 -2.06
CA SER A 70 -19.80 16.16 -0.90
C SER A 70 -18.93 15.05 -0.33
N ALA A 71 -19.44 13.84 -0.18
CA ALA A 71 -18.66 12.69 0.30
C ALA A 71 -17.52 12.34 -0.66
N ALA A 72 -17.78 12.31 -1.98
CA ALA A 72 -16.75 12.07 -2.99
C ALA A 72 -15.64 13.14 -2.94
N ILE A 73 -16.00 14.43 -2.87
CA ILE A 73 -15.04 15.53 -2.75
C ILE A 73 -14.23 15.41 -1.46
N THR A 74 -14.89 15.15 -0.32
CA THR A 74 -14.18 14.95 0.95
C THR A 74 -13.19 13.79 0.84
N LEU A 75 -13.56 12.72 0.14
CA LEU A 75 -12.70 11.58 -0.08
C LEU A 75 -11.52 11.86 -1.02
N ASP A 76 -11.72 12.65 -2.07
CA ASP A 76 -10.65 13.08 -2.97
C ASP A 76 -9.66 14.01 -2.26
N VAL A 77 -10.16 14.89 -1.39
CA VAL A 77 -9.34 15.75 -0.53
C VAL A 77 -8.54 14.89 0.45
N VAL A 78 -9.18 13.94 1.14
CA VAL A 78 -8.48 13.01 2.05
C VAL A 78 -7.44 12.18 1.30
N PHE A 79 -7.72 11.72 0.08
CA PHE A 79 -6.77 10.99 -0.75
C PHE A 79 -5.58 11.88 -1.17
N SER A 80 -5.87 13.12 -1.57
CA SER A 80 -4.84 14.10 -1.95
C SER A 80 -3.97 14.48 -0.76
N ASP A 81 -4.57 14.69 0.41
CA ASP A 81 -3.86 14.95 1.66
C ASP A 81 -3.06 13.72 2.11
N PHE A 82 -3.60 12.52 1.90
CA PHE A 82 -2.89 11.27 2.16
C PHE A 82 -1.61 11.16 1.33
N GLN A 83 -1.71 11.43 0.01
CA GLN A 83 -0.55 11.47 -0.89
C GLN A 83 0.39 12.64 -0.60
N ALA A 84 -0.13 13.81 -0.21
CA ALA A 84 0.69 14.96 0.13
C ALA A 84 1.48 14.74 1.43
N GLN A 85 0.88 14.09 2.43
CA GLN A 85 1.53 13.73 3.69
C GLN A 85 2.53 12.57 3.53
N SER A 86 2.39 11.73 2.49
CA SER A 86 3.39 10.69 2.19
C SER A 86 4.64 11.22 1.48
N GLN A 87 4.59 12.41 0.90
CA GLN A 87 5.74 13.03 0.23
C GLN A 87 6.54 13.86 1.24
N GLY A 88 7.56 13.24 1.84
CA GLY A 88 8.55 13.93 2.67
C GLY A 88 9.37 14.94 1.86
N PRO A 89 10.29 15.68 2.50
CA PRO A 89 11.23 16.53 1.78
C PRO A 89 12.01 15.69 0.73
N PRO A 90 12.38 16.27 -0.42
CA PRO A 90 13.11 15.55 -1.47
C PRO A 90 14.36 14.88 -0.89
N ILE A 91 14.49 13.56 -1.11
CA ILE A 91 15.65 12.81 -0.66
C ILE A 91 16.73 12.94 -1.75
N PRO A 92 17.86 13.63 -1.47
CA PRO A 92 18.87 13.88 -2.49
C PRO A 92 19.59 12.58 -2.89
N VAL A 93 19.88 12.45 -4.18
CA VAL A 93 20.73 11.39 -4.74
C VAL A 93 22.05 12.03 -5.21
N PRO A 94 23.23 11.52 -4.83
CA PRO A 94 23.46 10.30 -4.05
C PRO A 94 22.99 10.43 -2.59
N PHE A 95 22.36 9.37 -2.11
CA PHE A 95 21.90 9.23 -0.73
C PHE A 95 22.87 8.33 0.02
N THR A 96 23.35 8.77 1.18
CA THR A 96 24.15 7.93 2.09
C THR A 96 23.64 8.09 3.50
N SER A 97 23.35 6.97 4.16
CA SER A 97 22.93 6.94 5.56
C SER A 97 23.78 5.96 6.33
N LYS A 98 24.21 6.36 7.54
CA LYS A 98 24.81 5.44 8.50
C LYS A 98 23.71 4.67 9.22
N LEU A 99 23.80 3.35 9.22
CA LEU A 99 22.90 2.49 9.96
C LEU A 99 23.22 2.67 11.45
N THR A 100 22.30 3.29 12.19
CA THR A 100 22.49 3.61 13.62
C THR A 100 22.58 2.36 14.50
N GLN A 101 22.02 1.25 14.01
CA GLN A 101 22.13 -0.08 14.58
C GLN A 101 22.51 -1.06 13.47
N GLN A 102 23.20 -2.15 13.83
CA GLN A 102 23.53 -3.21 12.90
C GLN A 102 22.25 -3.87 12.38
N LEU A 103 22.20 -4.15 11.07
CA LEU A 103 21.10 -4.91 10.48
C LEU A 103 20.99 -6.28 11.16
N GLN A 104 19.76 -6.64 11.51
CA GLN A 104 19.40 -7.92 12.11
C GLN A 104 18.56 -8.75 11.15
N PRO A 105 18.64 -10.08 11.21
CA PRO A 105 17.71 -10.96 10.52
C PRO A 105 16.24 -10.61 10.81
N GLY A 106 15.42 -10.66 9.77
CA GLY A 106 14.02 -10.27 9.77
C GLY A 106 13.77 -8.79 9.45
N GLN A 107 14.80 -7.93 9.40
CA GLN A 107 14.65 -6.53 9.00
C GLN A 107 14.59 -6.37 7.49
N THR A 108 13.81 -5.38 7.02
CA THR A 108 13.67 -5.02 5.62
C THR A 108 14.06 -3.57 5.40
N LEU A 109 14.86 -3.31 4.38
CA LEU A 109 15.09 -1.98 3.83
C LEU A 109 14.09 -1.76 2.69
N PHE A 110 13.43 -0.62 2.70
CA PHE A 110 12.45 -0.19 1.73
C PHE A 110 12.98 1.03 1.00
N ILE A 111 12.99 0.96 -0.33
CA ILE A 111 13.50 2.02 -1.20
C ILE A 111 12.44 2.24 -2.28
N HIS A 112 11.83 3.43 -2.24
CA HIS A 112 10.81 3.84 -3.19
C HIS A 112 11.24 5.11 -3.91
N GLY A 113 10.78 5.23 -5.15
CA GLY A 113 11.04 6.41 -5.95
C GLY A 113 10.64 6.22 -7.39
N ARG A 114 11.09 7.15 -8.22
CA ARG A 114 10.88 7.14 -9.66
C ARG A 114 12.17 6.89 -10.39
N ILE A 115 12.13 6.02 -11.41
CA ILE A 115 13.22 5.88 -12.37
C ILE A 115 13.20 7.07 -13.33
N ASN A 116 14.33 7.75 -13.53
CA ASN A 116 14.38 8.88 -14.46
C ASN A 116 14.15 8.41 -15.92
N ASP A 117 13.54 9.25 -16.76
CA ASP A 117 13.12 8.85 -18.12
C ASP A 117 14.28 8.40 -19.01
N ASN A 118 15.47 8.96 -18.79
CA ASN A 118 16.69 8.65 -19.54
C ASN A 118 17.68 7.80 -18.72
N ALA A 119 17.21 7.10 -17.68
CA ALA A 119 18.08 6.33 -16.80
C ALA A 119 18.94 5.31 -17.57
N ASN A 120 20.24 5.28 -17.25
CA ASN A 120 21.16 4.24 -17.68
C ASN A 120 21.24 3.15 -16.61
N GLU A 121 21.46 3.56 -15.37
CA GLU A 121 21.57 2.67 -14.22
C GLU A 121 21.27 3.38 -12.90
N PHE A 122 20.94 2.61 -11.87
CA PHE A 122 21.06 3.05 -10.50
C PHE A 122 21.55 1.90 -9.62
N GLN A 123 22.20 2.25 -8.52
CA GLN A 123 22.83 1.32 -7.61
C GLN A 123 22.38 1.52 -6.17
N VAL A 124 22.22 0.41 -5.47
CA VAL A 124 21.99 0.34 -4.03
C VAL A 124 23.09 -0.50 -3.42
N ASN A 125 23.75 0.04 -2.42
CA ASN A 125 24.94 -0.53 -1.81
C ASN A 125 24.77 -0.63 -0.29
N LEU A 126 24.98 -1.84 0.23
CA LEU A 126 25.15 -2.10 1.64
C LEU A 126 26.65 -2.16 1.94
N LEU A 127 27.18 -1.08 2.50
CA LEU A 127 28.62 -0.87 2.69
C LEU A 127 29.07 -1.24 4.10
N SER A 128 30.36 -1.59 4.21
CA SER A 128 31.04 -1.91 5.45
C SER A 128 32.30 -1.04 5.62
N GLY A 129 32.36 -0.31 6.73
CA GLY A 129 33.52 0.47 7.18
C GLY A 129 33.67 1.85 6.55
N THR A 130 33.15 2.07 5.33
CA THR A 130 33.20 3.36 4.64
C THR A 130 31.83 3.76 4.06
N PRO A 131 31.48 5.07 4.07
CA PRO A 131 30.21 5.57 3.54
C PRO A 131 30.14 5.60 2.00
N THR A 132 31.23 5.25 1.32
CA THR A 132 31.33 5.15 -0.13
C THR A 132 32.03 3.85 -0.51
N ILE A 133 31.85 3.42 -1.77
CA ILE A 133 32.60 2.28 -2.31
C ILE A 133 34.08 2.68 -2.40
N ASN A 134 34.90 2.10 -1.53
CA ASN A 134 36.36 2.29 -1.53
C ASN A 134 37.05 0.93 -1.54
N PRO A 135 37.58 0.48 -2.70
CA PRO A 135 38.27 -0.81 -2.82
C PRO A 135 39.47 -0.96 -1.88
N SER A 136 40.08 0.13 -1.43
CA SER A 136 41.26 0.10 -0.57
C SER A 136 40.94 0.06 0.92
N GLN A 137 39.73 0.49 1.35
CA GLN A 137 39.46 0.79 2.76
C GLN A 137 38.06 0.38 3.27
N GLY A 138 37.35 -0.50 2.56
CA GLY A 138 36.05 -1.01 3.00
C GLY A 138 35.61 -2.24 2.22
N ALA A 139 34.37 -2.64 2.40
CA ALA A 139 33.72 -3.69 1.63
C ALA A 139 32.30 -3.28 1.23
N VAL A 140 31.77 -3.94 0.20
CA VAL A 140 30.35 -3.85 -0.18
C VAL A 140 29.76 -5.22 0.05
N GLY A 141 28.90 -5.37 1.07
CA GLY A 141 28.27 -6.64 1.41
C GLY A 141 27.27 -7.08 0.36
N LEU A 142 26.47 -6.13 -0.12
CA LEU A 142 25.56 -6.30 -1.25
C LEU A 142 25.61 -5.05 -2.11
N HIS A 143 25.97 -5.23 -3.37
CA HIS A 143 25.81 -4.27 -4.45
C HIS A 143 24.66 -4.75 -5.33
N ILE A 144 23.65 -3.90 -5.51
CA ILE A 144 22.57 -4.08 -6.47
C ILE A 144 22.71 -3.00 -7.52
N ASP A 145 22.78 -3.38 -8.78
CA ASP A 145 22.92 -2.46 -9.91
C ASP A 145 21.86 -2.77 -10.96
N ALA A 146 20.91 -1.85 -11.11
CA ALA A 146 19.81 -1.93 -12.04
C ALA A 146 20.20 -1.27 -13.37
N ARG A 147 20.70 -2.06 -14.31
CA ARG A 147 21.20 -1.59 -15.62
C ARG A 147 20.11 -1.63 -16.68
N PHE A 148 19.55 -0.47 -17.01
CA PHE A 148 18.50 -0.35 -18.02
C PHE A 148 19.03 -0.54 -19.44
N SER A 149 20.31 -0.24 -19.68
CA SER A 149 20.96 -0.49 -20.97
C SER A 149 21.11 -1.98 -21.27
N GLU A 150 21.36 -2.81 -20.25
CA GLU A 150 21.46 -4.27 -20.35
C GLU A 150 20.12 -4.99 -20.13
N GLY A 151 19.15 -4.33 -19.49
CA GLY A 151 17.89 -4.94 -19.04
C GLY A 151 18.11 -5.95 -17.91
N LYS A 152 19.09 -5.71 -17.03
CA LYS A 152 19.50 -6.63 -15.97
C LYS A 152 19.65 -5.95 -14.61
N PHE A 153 19.29 -6.67 -13.56
CA PHE A 153 19.87 -6.46 -12.24
C PHE A 153 21.19 -7.23 -12.16
N VAL A 154 22.20 -6.62 -11.54
CA VAL A 154 23.48 -7.24 -11.22
C VAL A 154 23.69 -7.17 -9.72
N PHE A 155 24.02 -8.31 -9.12
CA PHE A 155 24.28 -8.45 -7.69
C PHE A 155 25.72 -8.87 -7.46
N ASN A 156 26.42 -8.21 -6.54
CA ASN A 156 27.81 -8.58 -6.23
C ASN A 156 28.25 -8.14 -4.82
N THR A 157 29.45 -8.56 -4.44
CA THR A 157 30.15 -8.16 -3.22
C THR A 157 31.54 -7.67 -3.62
N LEU A 158 31.99 -6.57 -3.00
CA LEU A 158 33.36 -6.09 -3.07
C LEU A 158 34.06 -6.43 -1.75
N GLN A 159 35.12 -7.23 -1.78
CA GLN A 159 35.90 -7.57 -0.59
C GLN A 159 37.39 -7.67 -0.94
N GLY A 160 38.27 -7.16 -0.07
CA GLY A 160 39.71 -7.17 -0.33
C GLY A 160 40.11 -6.40 -1.60
N GLY A 161 39.33 -5.38 -1.97
CA GLY A 161 39.54 -4.56 -3.16
C GLY A 161 39.18 -5.22 -4.49
N GLN A 162 38.52 -6.39 -4.47
CA GLN A 162 38.10 -7.09 -5.68
C GLN A 162 36.61 -7.41 -5.67
N TRP A 163 35.97 -7.22 -6.82
CA TRP A 163 34.60 -7.66 -7.03
C TRP A 163 34.56 -9.17 -7.15
N GLY A 164 33.58 -9.80 -6.51
CA GLY A 164 33.33 -11.22 -6.64
C GLY A 164 32.67 -11.59 -7.97
N LYS A 165 32.15 -12.81 -8.03
CA LYS A 165 31.35 -13.28 -9.18
C LYS A 165 29.99 -12.57 -9.20
N GLU A 166 29.64 -11.97 -10.33
CA GLU A 166 28.31 -11.38 -10.52
C GLU A 166 27.21 -12.45 -10.52
N GLU A 167 26.07 -12.11 -9.92
CA GLU A 167 24.78 -12.79 -10.10
C GLU A 167 23.85 -11.83 -10.85
N ARG A 168 22.98 -12.35 -11.71
CA ARG A 168 22.23 -11.52 -12.66
C ARG A 168 20.79 -11.98 -12.79
N GLU A 169 19.87 -11.03 -12.76
CA GLU A 169 18.44 -11.26 -12.99
C GLU A 169 17.89 -10.30 -14.04
N SER A 170 16.71 -10.61 -14.60
CA SER A 170 16.03 -9.72 -15.54
C SER A 170 15.49 -8.47 -14.84
N LEU A 171 15.72 -7.30 -15.44
CA LEU A 171 15.22 -6.04 -14.89
C LEU A 171 13.71 -5.93 -15.09
N VAL A 172 12.98 -5.68 -14.00
CA VAL A 172 11.52 -5.50 -14.02
C VAL A 172 11.09 -4.03 -13.95
N PHE A 173 12.02 -3.14 -13.59
CA PHE A 173 11.78 -1.70 -13.55
C PHE A 173 11.78 -1.09 -14.95
N GLN A 174 10.99 -0.04 -15.13
CA GLN A 174 10.84 0.68 -16.39
C GLN A 174 11.22 2.14 -16.21
N LYS A 175 11.84 2.73 -17.23
CA LYS A 175 12.19 4.15 -17.22
C LYS A 175 10.94 5.01 -17.11
N GLY A 176 11.01 6.05 -16.29
CA GLY A 176 9.91 6.98 -16.07
C GLY A 176 8.79 6.49 -15.14
N GLN A 177 8.88 5.26 -14.63
CA GLN A 177 7.90 4.66 -13.72
C GLN A 177 8.38 4.72 -12.26
N GLU A 178 7.41 4.65 -11.34
CA GLU A 178 7.70 4.39 -9.93
C GLU A 178 8.26 2.98 -9.75
N PHE A 179 9.09 2.81 -8.73
CA PHE A 179 9.67 1.53 -8.35
C PHE A 179 9.57 1.32 -6.84
N ASP A 180 9.45 0.06 -6.46
CA ASP A 180 9.57 -0.44 -5.09
C ASP A 180 10.69 -1.49 -5.08
N LEU A 181 11.75 -1.23 -4.30
CA LEU A 181 12.83 -2.18 -4.08
C LEU A 181 12.92 -2.47 -2.58
N ARG A 182 12.83 -3.77 -2.24
CA ARG A 182 12.93 -4.23 -0.85
C ARG A 182 14.10 -5.19 -0.72
N ILE A 183 14.88 -5.00 0.35
CA ILE A 183 16.01 -5.86 0.68
C ILE A 183 15.80 -6.34 2.10
N ARG A 184 15.41 -7.60 2.25
CA ARG A 184 15.14 -8.22 3.54
C ARG A 184 16.33 -9.07 3.97
N ALA A 185 16.88 -8.77 5.14
CA ALA A 185 17.91 -9.58 5.74
C ALA A 185 17.29 -10.82 6.39
N LEU A 186 17.77 -12.01 6.04
CA LEU A 186 17.44 -13.27 6.70
C LEU A 186 18.66 -13.79 7.47
N ASP A 187 18.62 -15.01 7.99
CA ASP A 187 19.73 -15.53 8.78
C ASP A 187 21.01 -15.80 7.93
N ASP A 188 20.85 -16.15 6.65
CA ASP A 188 21.93 -16.59 5.77
C ASP A 188 22.02 -15.85 4.42
N LYS A 189 21.03 -15.01 4.11
CA LYS A 189 20.89 -14.36 2.79
C LYS A 189 20.08 -13.06 2.86
N PHE A 190 20.14 -12.29 1.78
CA PHE A 190 19.17 -11.25 1.49
C PHE A 190 18.08 -11.81 0.57
N GLU A 191 16.82 -11.60 0.92
CA GLU A 191 15.69 -11.77 0.01
C GLU A 191 15.39 -10.40 -0.63
N ILE A 192 15.36 -10.36 -1.96
CA ILE A 192 15.26 -9.11 -2.72
C ILE A 192 13.97 -9.12 -3.54
N LEU A 193 13.13 -8.12 -3.29
CA LEU A 193 11.86 -7.95 -3.99
C LEU A 193 11.89 -6.67 -4.83
N ALA A 194 11.32 -6.76 -6.02
CA ALA A 194 11.08 -5.61 -6.89
C ALA A 194 9.59 -5.56 -7.26
N ASN A 195 8.95 -4.42 -7.01
CA ASN A 195 7.50 -4.22 -7.17
C ASN A 195 6.71 -5.33 -6.48
N HIS A 196 7.00 -5.53 -5.19
CA HIS A 196 6.38 -6.54 -4.31
C HIS A 196 6.61 -8.01 -4.66
N LYS A 197 7.36 -8.33 -5.72
CA LYS A 197 7.65 -9.71 -6.10
C LYS A 197 9.12 -10.04 -5.84
N GLU A 198 9.39 -11.20 -5.25
CA GLU A 198 10.74 -11.72 -5.13
C GLU A 198 11.39 -11.87 -6.51
N ILE A 199 12.60 -11.31 -6.64
CA ILE A 199 13.41 -11.41 -7.85
C ILE A 199 14.71 -12.17 -7.63
N HIS A 200 15.21 -12.24 -6.40
CA HIS A 200 16.51 -12.84 -6.14
C HIS A 200 16.73 -13.14 -4.64
N GLU A 201 17.48 -14.20 -4.36
CA GLU A 201 18.01 -14.51 -3.04
C GLU A 201 19.54 -14.45 -3.08
N TYR A 202 20.14 -13.56 -2.30
CA TYR A 202 21.58 -13.33 -2.31
C TYR A 202 22.25 -13.84 -1.02
N THR A 203 22.94 -14.97 -1.09
CA THR A 203 23.65 -15.54 0.07
C THR A 203 24.76 -14.60 0.56
N TYR A 204 24.88 -14.43 1.87
CA TYR A 204 25.90 -13.58 2.46
C TYR A 204 27.31 -14.02 2.09
N ARG A 205 28.07 -13.11 1.48
CA ARG A 205 29.51 -13.29 1.19
C ARG A 205 30.43 -12.64 2.23
N ILE A 206 29.89 -11.68 2.99
CA ILE A 206 30.51 -11.11 4.19
C ILE A 206 29.48 -11.16 5.34
N PRO A 207 29.92 -11.11 6.61
CA PRO A 207 28.97 -11.13 7.73
C PRO A 207 28.01 -9.94 7.71
N LEU A 208 26.71 -10.18 7.91
CA LEU A 208 25.67 -9.13 7.94
C LEU A 208 26.02 -7.99 8.91
N ASN A 209 26.56 -8.33 10.08
CA ASN A 209 26.87 -7.39 11.16
C ASN A 209 28.03 -6.43 10.84
N THR A 210 28.76 -6.63 9.74
CA THR A 210 29.78 -5.67 9.30
C THR A 210 29.20 -4.51 8.49
N ILE A 211 27.95 -4.61 8.04
CA ILE A 211 27.29 -3.58 7.23
C ILE A 211 26.86 -2.43 8.15
N ASP A 212 27.30 -1.22 7.82
CA ASP A 212 27.10 -0.01 8.63
C ASP A 212 26.66 1.23 7.82
N PHE A 213 26.63 1.17 6.49
CA PHE A 213 26.05 2.23 5.66
C PHE A 213 25.15 1.69 4.54
N LEU A 214 24.09 2.44 4.26
CA LEU A 214 23.31 2.35 3.03
C LEU A 214 23.74 3.49 2.10
N ASN A 215 24.09 3.17 0.86
CA ASN A 215 24.39 4.15 -0.17
C ASN A 215 23.54 3.87 -1.42
N ILE A 216 22.92 4.90 -1.97
CA ILE A 216 22.08 4.84 -3.16
C ILE A 216 22.55 5.93 -4.13
N ASN A 217 22.73 5.57 -5.40
CA ASN A 217 23.25 6.49 -6.41
C ASN A 217 22.69 6.13 -7.80
N GLY A 218 22.83 7.04 -8.76
CA GLY A 218 22.41 6.86 -10.15
C GLY A 218 21.10 7.56 -10.51
N ASP A 219 20.46 7.09 -11.58
CA ASP A 219 19.45 7.85 -12.32
C ASP A 219 18.01 7.67 -11.76
N ILE A 220 17.81 8.03 -10.50
CA ILE A 220 16.51 7.94 -9.81
C ILE A 220 16.19 9.21 -9.01
N THR A 221 14.90 9.38 -8.69
CA THR A 221 14.41 10.32 -7.68
C THR A 221 13.82 9.52 -6.54
N LEU A 222 14.30 9.72 -5.31
CA LEU A 222 13.83 8.97 -4.14
C LEU A 222 12.62 9.67 -3.51
N SER A 223 11.56 8.90 -3.26
CA SER A 223 10.37 9.36 -2.52
C SER A 223 10.36 8.82 -1.08
N GLY A 224 11.02 7.70 -0.81
CA GLY A 224 11.11 7.14 0.53
C GLY A 224 12.27 6.16 0.69
N VAL A 225 12.99 6.29 1.81
CA VAL A 225 13.99 5.30 2.26
C VAL A 225 13.78 5.08 3.74
N HIS A 226 13.40 3.87 4.12
CA HIS A 226 13.25 3.49 5.52
C HIS A 226 13.66 2.03 5.73
N TRP A 227 13.90 1.66 6.98
CA TRP A 227 14.25 0.30 7.33
C TRP A 227 13.68 -0.04 8.69
N GLY A 228 13.25 -1.28 8.85
CA GLY A 228 12.54 -1.69 10.04
C GLY A 228 12.15 -3.15 9.96
N GLY A 229 11.08 -3.49 10.66
CA GLY A 229 10.61 -4.87 10.72
C GLY A 229 11.47 -5.76 11.62
N ARG A 230 11.06 -7.02 11.67
CA ARG A 230 11.67 -8.12 12.43
C ARG A 230 10.97 -9.41 12.01
N TYR A 231 11.40 -10.54 12.54
CA TYR A 231 10.56 -11.73 12.49
C TYR A 231 9.33 -11.57 13.39
N PHE A 232 8.16 -11.56 12.76
CA PHE A 232 6.88 -11.62 13.45
C PHE A 232 6.39 -13.06 13.49
N LYS A 233 6.17 -13.59 14.69
CA LYS A 233 5.51 -14.89 14.86
C LYS A 233 4.00 -14.65 14.91
N LEU A 234 3.26 -15.29 13.99
CA LEU A 234 1.80 -15.28 14.04
C LEU A 234 1.27 -16.43 14.93
N PRO A 235 0.15 -16.23 15.66
CA PRO A 235 -0.60 -14.98 15.80
C PRO A 235 0.21 -13.90 16.52
N PHE A 236 0.14 -12.68 16.01
CA PHE A 236 0.81 -11.50 16.58
C PHE A 236 -0.23 -10.58 17.21
N ASN A 237 0.09 -10.01 18.37
CA ASN A 237 -0.74 -9.01 19.03
C ASN A 237 0.11 -7.90 19.68
N THR A 238 -0.41 -6.68 19.67
CA THR A 238 0.19 -5.57 20.42
C THR A 238 -0.87 -4.52 20.74
N GLN A 239 -0.64 -3.75 21.80
CA GLN A 239 -1.39 -2.53 22.09
C GLN A 239 -0.79 -1.35 21.32
N PHE A 240 -1.58 -0.30 21.10
CA PHE A 240 -1.06 0.94 20.51
C PHE A 240 -0.16 1.66 21.53
N PRO A 241 0.99 2.22 21.10
CA PRO A 241 1.92 2.89 22.02
C PRO A 241 1.30 4.02 22.84
N ALA A 242 0.39 4.80 22.26
CA ALA A 242 -0.34 5.87 22.93
C ALA A 242 -1.58 5.37 23.72
N GLY A 243 -1.77 4.05 23.83
CA GLY A 243 -2.93 3.41 24.44
C GLY A 243 -4.15 3.32 23.52
N HIS A 244 -4.26 4.20 22.53
CA HIS A 244 -5.30 4.18 21.51
C HIS A 244 -4.78 4.66 20.15
N LEU A 245 -5.54 4.35 19.09
CA LEU A 245 -5.32 4.86 17.74
C LEU A 245 -6.15 6.14 17.56
N ASN A 246 -5.51 7.31 17.51
CA ASN A 246 -6.20 8.60 17.37
C ASN A 246 -6.76 8.80 15.96
N PRO A 247 -7.74 9.70 15.79
CA PRO A 247 -8.09 10.19 14.45
C PRO A 247 -6.86 10.85 13.79
N GLY A 248 -6.59 10.50 12.54
CA GLY A 248 -5.39 10.85 11.78
C GLY A 248 -4.27 9.81 11.85
N ASP A 249 -4.23 8.98 12.91
CA ASP A 249 -3.17 7.97 13.06
C ASP A 249 -3.26 6.88 11.99
N ARG A 250 -2.10 6.41 11.57
CA ARG A 250 -1.93 5.41 10.50
C ARG A 250 -1.24 4.16 11.03
N ILE A 251 -1.72 3.02 10.56
CA ILE A 251 -1.06 1.72 10.72
C ILE A 251 -0.55 1.32 9.34
N LEU A 252 0.75 1.11 9.20
CA LEU A 252 1.36 0.57 8.00
C LEU A 252 1.75 -0.89 8.29
N LEU A 253 1.20 -1.81 7.51
CA LEU A 253 1.44 -3.24 7.62
C LEU A 253 2.01 -3.75 6.31
N TYR A 254 3.15 -4.43 6.40
CA TYR A 254 3.85 -5.04 5.26
C TYR A 254 3.71 -6.55 5.39
N GLY A 255 3.14 -7.20 4.38
CA GLY A 255 2.87 -8.63 4.47
C GLY A 255 2.95 -9.35 3.13
N MET A 256 3.08 -10.66 3.19
CA MET A 256 3.06 -11.55 2.03
C MET A 256 2.12 -12.73 2.30
N PRO A 257 0.99 -12.86 1.58
CA PRO A 257 0.03 -13.93 1.84
C PRO A 257 0.58 -15.29 1.40
N THR A 258 0.47 -16.29 2.27
CA THR A 258 1.04 -17.64 2.02
C THR A 258 -0.02 -18.72 1.84
N GLY A 259 -1.30 -18.41 2.12
CA GLY A 259 -2.35 -19.43 2.13
C GLY A 259 -3.75 -18.94 1.80
N LYS A 260 -4.75 -19.44 2.53
CA LYS A 260 -6.17 -19.31 2.17
C LYS A 260 -6.78 -18.00 2.63
N GLN A 261 -6.36 -17.51 3.79
CA GLN A 261 -6.86 -16.27 4.37
C GLN A 261 -5.93 -15.77 5.46
N PHE A 262 -5.97 -14.47 5.71
CA PHE A 262 -5.36 -13.87 6.89
C PHE A 262 -6.30 -12.81 7.45
N GLN A 263 -6.02 -12.34 8.67
CA GLN A 263 -6.85 -11.35 9.33
C GLN A 263 -6.01 -10.32 10.07
N VAL A 264 -6.50 -9.09 10.05
CA VAL A 264 -6.01 -7.96 10.84
C VAL A 264 -7.20 -7.42 11.62
N ASN A 265 -7.11 -7.41 12.95
CA ASN A 265 -8.18 -6.92 13.82
C ASN A 265 -7.70 -5.71 14.60
N LEU A 266 -8.52 -4.66 14.68
CA LEU A 266 -8.38 -3.61 15.68
C LEU A 266 -9.31 -3.91 16.84
N LEU A 267 -8.73 -3.99 18.03
CA LEU A 267 -9.39 -4.40 19.24
C LEU A 267 -9.87 -3.19 20.05
N GLY A 268 -11.02 -3.34 20.69
CA GLY A 268 -11.52 -2.45 21.72
C GLY A 268 -10.83 -2.67 23.07
N GLN A 269 -10.97 -1.73 24.00
CA GLN A 269 -10.44 -1.85 25.37
C GLN A 269 -10.96 -3.08 26.13
N ASN A 270 -12.17 -3.54 25.79
CA ASN A 270 -12.80 -4.72 26.37
C ASN A 270 -12.46 -6.04 25.63
N GLY A 271 -11.63 -5.98 24.58
CA GLY A 271 -11.26 -7.13 23.74
C GLY A 271 -12.21 -7.42 22.58
N ASP A 272 -13.28 -6.63 22.40
CA ASP A 272 -14.12 -6.73 21.20
C ASP A 272 -13.33 -6.42 19.94
N ILE A 273 -13.76 -6.97 18.79
CA ILE A 273 -13.16 -6.65 17.50
C ILE A 273 -13.96 -5.50 16.90
N LEU A 274 -13.42 -4.29 16.98
CA LEU A 274 -14.09 -3.09 16.47
C LEU A 274 -13.92 -2.93 14.96
N PHE A 275 -12.82 -3.45 14.40
CA PHE A 275 -12.62 -3.57 12.97
C PHE A 275 -11.91 -4.90 12.67
N HIS A 276 -12.55 -5.77 11.90
CA HIS A 276 -12.00 -7.00 11.36
C HIS A 276 -11.74 -6.79 9.88
N PHE A 277 -10.51 -7.05 9.42
CA PHE A 277 -10.13 -7.05 8.02
C PHE A 277 -9.65 -8.44 7.65
N ASN A 278 -10.34 -9.12 6.74
CA ASN A 278 -10.08 -10.53 6.45
C ASN A 278 -10.16 -10.84 4.95
N PRO A 279 -9.01 -10.78 4.25
CA PRO A 279 -8.88 -11.28 2.89
C PRO A 279 -9.04 -12.80 2.85
N ARG A 280 -9.96 -13.28 2.00
CA ARG A 280 -10.25 -14.71 1.78
C ARG A 280 -10.05 -15.07 0.32
N PHE A 281 -8.99 -15.82 0.02
CA PHE A 281 -8.62 -16.19 -1.36
C PHE A 281 -9.63 -17.12 -2.02
N ASN A 282 -10.28 -17.99 -1.25
CA ASN A 282 -11.31 -18.91 -1.75
C ASN A 282 -12.62 -18.20 -2.14
N GLU A 283 -12.90 -17.06 -1.53
CA GLU A 283 -14.09 -16.24 -1.82
C GLU A 283 -13.79 -15.09 -2.78
N ASN A 284 -12.50 -14.85 -3.08
CA ASN A 284 -12.03 -13.71 -3.85
C ASN A 284 -12.63 -12.39 -3.32
N ALA A 285 -12.61 -12.22 -1.99
CA ALA A 285 -13.23 -11.12 -1.30
C ALA A 285 -12.46 -10.73 -0.04
N VAL A 286 -12.54 -9.44 0.31
CA VAL A 286 -12.05 -8.90 1.57
C VAL A 286 -13.23 -8.61 2.47
N VAL A 287 -13.40 -9.44 3.49
CA VAL A 287 -14.48 -9.30 4.47
C VAL A 287 -14.08 -8.28 5.52
N ARG A 288 -14.95 -7.30 5.75
CA ARG A 288 -14.84 -6.37 6.88
C ARG A 288 -16.05 -6.48 7.80
N ASN A 289 -15.82 -6.45 9.11
CA ASN A 289 -16.89 -6.57 10.10
C ASN A 289 -16.45 -6.06 11.49
N SER A 290 -17.33 -6.16 12.48
CA SER A 290 -17.01 -6.02 13.90
C SER A 290 -17.64 -7.18 14.67
N SER A 291 -17.01 -7.61 15.76
CA SER A 291 -17.54 -8.59 16.71
C SER A 291 -17.61 -7.96 18.10
N VAL A 292 -18.83 -7.65 18.56
CA VAL A 292 -19.08 -6.98 19.84
C VAL A 292 -19.83 -7.94 20.76
N GLY A 293 -19.32 -8.16 21.99
CA GLY A 293 -19.87 -9.16 22.89
C GLY A 293 -19.83 -10.58 22.32
N GLY A 294 -18.85 -10.86 21.45
CA GLY A 294 -18.69 -12.15 20.76
C GLY A 294 -19.68 -12.40 19.61
N THR A 295 -20.49 -11.41 19.24
CA THR A 295 -21.45 -11.53 18.12
C THR A 295 -20.98 -10.69 16.94
N TRP A 296 -20.84 -11.33 15.78
CA TRP A 296 -20.52 -10.67 14.52
C TRP A 296 -21.68 -9.82 14.01
N GLY A 297 -21.36 -8.62 13.51
CA GLY A 297 -22.30 -7.76 12.81
C GLY A 297 -22.48 -8.12 11.34
N ASN A 298 -22.96 -7.16 10.55
CA ASN A 298 -23.11 -7.32 9.11
C ASN A 298 -21.76 -7.27 8.40
N GLU A 299 -21.49 -8.20 7.49
CA GLU A 299 -20.27 -8.20 6.69
C GLU A 299 -20.33 -7.15 5.55
N GLU A 300 -19.20 -6.49 5.32
CA GLU A 300 -18.92 -5.61 4.17
C GLU A 300 -17.88 -6.29 3.26
N ARG A 301 -18.11 -6.31 1.94
CA ARG A 301 -17.43 -7.21 0.99
C ARG A 301 -17.09 -6.57 -0.37
N GLU A 302 -17.49 -5.34 -0.60
CA GLU A 302 -17.24 -4.55 -1.80
C GLU A 302 -15.74 -4.19 -1.99
N GLY A 303 -15.33 -3.79 -3.19
CA GLY A 303 -13.94 -3.36 -3.48
C GLY A 303 -13.06 -4.39 -4.21
N GLY A 304 -13.55 -5.62 -4.44
CA GLY A 304 -12.82 -6.66 -5.16
C GLY A 304 -11.75 -7.35 -4.29
N PHE A 305 -10.72 -7.91 -4.94
CA PHE A 305 -9.68 -8.68 -4.27
C PHE A 305 -8.29 -8.39 -4.86
N PRO A 306 -7.47 -7.58 -4.17
CA PRO A 306 -6.17 -7.12 -4.69
C PRO A 306 -5.00 -8.06 -4.37
N PHE A 307 -5.20 -9.07 -3.52
CA PHE A 307 -4.11 -9.90 -3.02
C PHE A 307 -3.75 -11.04 -3.96
N LYS A 308 -2.44 -11.33 -4.05
CA LYS A 308 -1.89 -12.51 -4.71
C LYS A 308 -1.03 -13.27 -3.71
N LYS A 309 -1.05 -14.60 -3.80
CA LYS A 309 -0.17 -15.45 -2.99
C LYS A 309 1.28 -15.18 -3.36
N ASP A 310 2.15 -15.22 -2.35
CA ASP A 310 3.60 -15.07 -2.52
C ASP A 310 3.99 -13.77 -3.24
N THR A 311 3.15 -12.75 -3.12
CA THR A 311 3.41 -11.38 -3.56
C THR A 311 3.20 -10.49 -2.35
N ALA A 312 4.20 -9.68 -2.01
CA ALA A 312 4.09 -8.74 -0.92
C ALA A 312 2.97 -7.72 -1.20
N PHE A 313 2.51 -7.04 -0.16
CA PHE A 313 1.61 -5.92 -0.25
C PHE A 313 1.86 -4.95 0.90
N ASP A 314 1.41 -3.72 0.70
CA ASP A 314 1.38 -2.67 1.72
C ASP A 314 -0.07 -2.40 2.08
N LEU A 315 -0.42 -2.60 3.35
CA LEU A 315 -1.74 -2.28 3.88
C LEU A 315 -1.63 -1.07 4.79
N ILE A 316 -2.37 -0.03 4.47
CA ILE A 316 -2.44 1.19 5.26
C ILE A 316 -3.85 1.35 5.79
N ILE A 317 -3.96 1.41 7.12
CA ILE A 317 -5.22 1.60 7.83
C ILE A 317 -5.13 2.95 8.54
N VAL A 318 -6.04 3.87 8.21
CA VAL A 318 -6.09 5.21 8.81
C VAL A 318 -7.37 5.34 9.61
N ASN A 319 -7.27 5.78 10.86
CA ASN A 319 -8.45 6.11 11.65
C ASN A 319 -8.87 7.55 11.34
N GLU A 320 -9.97 7.76 10.61
CA GLU A 320 -10.51 9.10 10.38
C GLU A 320 -11.71 9.36 11.32
N PRO A 321 -12.17 10.60 11.55
CA PRO A 321 -13.25 10.89 12.49
C PRO A 321 -14.56 10.11 12.29
N TYR A 322 -14.85 9.67 11.06
CA TYR A 322 -16.12 9.01 10.70
C TYR A 322 -15.97 7.56 10.26
N SER A 323 -14.77 7.13 9.86
CA SER A 323 -14.55 5.77 9.35
C SER A 323 -13.07 5.40 9.36
N ILE A 324 -12.79 4.10 9.34
CA ILE A 324 -11.48 3.60 8.96
C ILE A 324 -11.32 3.74 7.44
N GLN A 325 -10.20 4.32 6.98
CA GLN A 325 -9.78 4.30 5.57
C GLN A 325 -8.79 3.16 5.35
N ILE A 326 -8.91 2.47 4.22
CA ILE A 326 -8.09 1.31 3.88
C ILE A 326 -7.44 1.55 2.52
N PHE A 327 -6.12 1.44 2.48
CA PHE A 327 -5.33 1.50 1.25
C PHE A 327 -4.51 0.23 1.11
N ILE A 328 -4.40 -0.27 -0.11
CA ILE A 328 -3.59 -1.43 -0.47
C ILE A 328 -2.68 -0.99 -1.62
N ASP A 329 -1.37 -1.13 -1.45
CA ASP A 329 -0.35 -0.70 -2.42
C ASP A 329 -0.53 0.77 -2.86
N ASN A 330 -0.78 1.65 -1.89
CA ASN A 330 -1.10 3.08 -2.05
C ASN A 330 -2.37 3.42 -2.84
N GLU A 331 -3.15 2.43 -3.27
CA GLU A 331 -4.47 2.63 -3.86
C GLU A 331 -5.55 2.48 -2.79
N ARG A 332 -6.56 3.36 -2.84
CA ARG A 332 -7.66 3.30 -1.89
C ARG A 332 -8.53 2.09 -2.17
N PHE A 333 -8.63 1.18 -1.21
CA PHE A 333 -9.43 -0.04 -1.32
C PHE A 333 -10.89 0.19 -0.90
N GLY A 334 -11.10 0.91 0.20
CA GLY A 334 -12.44 1.14 0.74
C GLY A 334 -12.45 1.83 2.09
N THR A 335 -13.64 1.94 2.68
CA THR A 335 -13.83 2.50 4.01
C THR A 335 -14.64 1.55 4.87
N PHE A 336 -14.59 1.76 6.18
CA PHE A 336 -15.42 1.06 7.14
C PHE A 336 -15.93 2.06 8.17
N ALA A 337 -17.23 2.37 8.12
CA ALA A 337 -17.85 3.27 9.08
C ALA A 337 -17.70 2.72 10.50
N HIS A 338 -17.36 3.59 11.46
CA HIS A 338 -17.17 3.13 12.83
C HIS A 338 -18.44 2.51 13.39
N ARG A 339 -18.29 1.34 14.02
CA ARG A 339 -19.35 0.66 14.76
C ARG A 339 -19.17 0.78 16.27
N THR A 340 -18.42 1.81 16.68
CA THR A 340 -18.16 2.16 18.08
C THR A 340 -18.53 3.62 18.32
N SER A 341 -18.91 3.96 19.55
CA SER A 341 -19.38 5.31 19.89
C SER A 341 -18.27 6.35 19.99
N ASN A 342 -17.03 5.94 20.27
CA ASN A 342 -15.91 6.84 20.50
C ASN A 342 -14.64 6.39 19.77
N PRO A 343 -14.62 6.45 18.43
CA PRO A 343 -13.51 5.95 17.60
C PRO A 343 -12.18 6.65 17.86
N ALA A 344 -12.18 7.79 18.55
CA ALA A 344 -10.97 8.46 18.97
C ALA A 344 -10.24 7.76 20.14
N PHE A 345 -10.91 6.91 20.91
CA PHE A 345 -10.34 6.30 22.13
C PHE A 345 -10.59 4.79 22.26
N ASP A 346 -11.52 4.24 21.49
CA ASP A 346 -11.97 2.86 21.68
C ASP A 346 -10.98 1.83 21.12
N TYR A 347 -10.30 2.14 20.01
CA TYR A 347 -9.30 1.25 19.41
C TYR A 347 -8.03 1.20 20.27
N ALA A 348 -7.78 0.08 20.94
CA ALA A 348 -6.73 -0.08 21.94
C ALA A 348 -5.54 -0.96 21.51
N GLY A 349 -5.74 -1.80 20.50
CA GLY A 349 -4.66 -2.65 19.98
C GLY A 349 -4.98 -3.30 18.65
N ILE A 350 -4.03 -4.11 18.17
CA ILE A 350 -4.09 -4.81 16.90
C ILE A 350 -3.69 -6.27 17.07
N THR A 351 -4.36 -7.16 16.34
CA THR A 351 -3.92 -8.55 16.14
C THR A 351 -3.79 -8.88 14.67
N VAL A 352 -2.78 -9.68 14.32
CA VAL A 352 -2.57 -10.21 12.97
C VAL A 352 -2.45 -11.73 13.08
N ASP A 353 -3.18 -12.46 12.23
CA ASP A 353 -3.21 -13.92 12.26
C ASP A 353 -3.57 -14.52 10.89
N GLY A 354 -3.44 -15.84 10.76
CA GLY A 354 -3.73 -16.61 9.56
C GLY A 354 -2.53 -16.81 8.64
N ASP A 355 -2.81 -17.12 7.38
CA ASP A 355 -1.81 -17.51 6.40
C ASP A 355 -1.13 -16.29 5.76
N LEU A 356 -0.32 -15.60 6.59
CA LEU A 356 0.42 -14.40 6.23
C LEU A 356 1.83 -14.46 6.79
N GLU A 357 2.81 -14.08 5.98
CA GLU A 357 4.10 -13.66 6.49
C GLU A 357 4.07 -12.15 6.75
N LEU A 358 4.10 -11.76 8.03
CA LEU A 358 4.18 -10.36 8.44
C LEU A 358 5.64 -9.92 8.48
N THR A 359 6.01 -8.92 7.69
CA THR A 359 7.40 -8.45 7.55
C THR A 359 7.63 -7.09 8.20
N GLY A 360 6.59 -6.29 8.38
CA GLY A 360 6.65 -5.01 9.06
C GLY A 360 5.31 -4.54 9.60
N LEU A 361 5.36 -3.80 10.71
CA LEU A 361 4.21 -3.15 11.30
C LEU A 361 4.67 -1.86 11.95
N GLU A 362 4.14 -0.74 11.48
CA GLU A 362 4.52 0.60 11.91
C GLU A 362 3.28 1.41 12.27
N PHE A 363 3.44 2.29 13.27
CA PHE A 363 2.41 3.22 13.70
C PHE A 363 2.93 4.63 13.47
N SER A 364 2.22 5.40 12.65
CA SER A 364 2.53 6.80 12.41
C SER A 364 1.44 7.66 13.01
N HIS A 365 1.86 8.70 13.72
CA HIS A 365 0.97 9.76 14.18
C HIS A 365 0.91 10.87 13.13
N SER A 366 -0.28 11.45 12.92
CA SER A 366 -0.47 12.60 12.04
C SER A 366 -0.01 13.92 12.66
#